data_AF-A0A8J2P2I9-F1
#
_entry.id   AF-A0A8J2P2I9-F1
#
_cell.length_a   1.000
_cell.length_b   1.000
_cell.length_c   1.000
_cell.angle_alpha   90.00
_cell.angle_beta   90.00
_cell.angle_gamma   90.00
#
_symmetry.space_group_name_H-M   'P 1'
#
loop_
_entity.id
_entity.type
_entity.pdbx_description
1 polymer ?
#
loop_
_entity_poly.entity_id
_entity_poly.type
_entity_poly.pdbx_seq_one_letter_code
_entity_poly.pdbx_strand_id
1 'polypeptide(L)'
;DSCDGYVRSEAVVALYICRKSHSKRSYAVVAGIKCVNNGYNPEGISVPSVEMQTRTIQEVYSEAGVSPLEVRYVETHGTGTKVGDPREIMALDQVFCKGRKEPLFVGSVKSNMGHSETASGN
;
A
#
# COMPACT_ATOMS: atom_id res chain seq x y z
N ASP A 1 9.30 14.20 11.74
CA ASP A 1 8.94 15.12 12.83
C ASP A 1 7.90 16.20 12.51
N SER A 2 7.48 16.38 11.24
CA SER A 2 6.46 17.38 10.86
C SER A 2 5.10 16.81 10.43
N CYS A 3 4.85 15.51 10.60
CA CYS A 3 3.57 14.88 10.25
C CYS A 3 2.44 15.44 11.13
N ASP A 4 1.43 16.10 10.56
CA ASP A 4 0.30 16.70 11.28
C ASP A 4 -1.07 16.37 10.65
N GLY A 5 -1.10 15.49 9.65
CA GLY A 5 -2.30 15.12 8.91
C GLY A 5 -2.03 15.06 7.41
N TYR A 6 -3.10 15.04 6.62
CA TYR A 6 -3.03 15.06 5.16
C TYR A 6 -3.69 16.32 4.59
N VAL A 7 -3.27 16.73 3.40
CA VAL A 7 -3.90 17.81 2.62
C VAL A 7 -4.90 17.20 1.66
N ARG A 8 -6.17 17.64 1.67
CA ARG A 8 -7.20 17.16 0.73
C ARG A 8 -6.86 17.60 -0.70
N SER A 9 -7.18 16.76 -1.68
CA SER A 9 -7.05 17.10 -3.10
C SER A 9 -8.16 16.47 -3.94
N GLU A 10 -8.21 16.82 -5.22
CA GLU A 10 -9.18 16.30 -6.18
C GLU A 10 -8.45 15.55 -7.30
N ALA A 11 -9.06 14.48 -7.81
CA ALA A 11 -8.55 13.76 -8.97
C ALA A 11 -9.68 13.01 -9.69
N VAL A 12 -9.53 12.86 -11.01
CA VAL A 12 -10.32 11.93 -11.83
C VAL A 12 -9.35 11.00 -12.54
N VAL A 13 -9.44 9.70 -12.24
CA VAL A 13 -8.53 8.68 -12.76
C VAL A 13 -9.35 7.55 -13.37
N ALA A 14 -8.95 7.09 -14.55
CA ALA A 14 -9.56 5.94 -15.22
C ALA A 14 -8.48 4.94 -15.67
N LEU A 15 -8.71 3.66 -15.38
CA LEU A 15 -7.84 2.56 -15.80
C LEU A 15 -8.62 1.56 -16.65
N TYR A 16 -7.98 1.05 -17.70
CA TYR A 16 -8.53 -0.05 -18.50
C TYR A 16 -7.83 -1.35 -18.13
N ILE A 17 -8.55 -2.23 -17.42
CA ILE A 17 -8.06 -3.56 -17.05
C ILE A 17 -8.67 -4.57 -18.03
N CYS A 18 -7.82 -5.37 -18.65
CA CYS A 18 -8.24 -6.40 -19.59
C CYS A 18 -7.41 -7.68 -19.41
N ARG A 19 -7.92 -8.79 -19.95
CA ARG A 19 -7.11 -10.01 -20.11
C ARG A 19 -5.89 -9.70 -20.97
N LYS A 20 -4.75 -10.30 -20.63
CA LYS A 20 -3.48 -10.09 -21.36
C LYS A 20 -3.62 -10.30 -22.88
N SER A 21 -4.41 -11.27 -23.30
CA SER A 21 -4.69 -11.57 -24.73
C SER A 21 -5.40 -10.44 -25.49
N HIS A 22 -6.09 -9.53 -24.78
CA HIS A 22 -6.81 -8.39 -25.39
C HIS A 22 -6.00 -7.10 -25.33
N SER A 23 -4.84 -7.10 -24.68
CA SER A 23 -4.02 -5.91 -24.51
C SER A 23 -3.27 -5.57 -25.80
N LYS A 24 -3.45 -4.34 -26.29
CA LYS A 24 -2.59 -3.75 -27.34
C LYS A 24 -1.38 -3.02 -26.75
N ARG A 25 -1.48 -2.61 -25.49
CA ARG A 25 -0.44 -1.97 -24.68
C ARG A 25 -0.63 -2.38 -23.23
N SER A 26 0.44 -2.84 -22.58
CA SER A 26 0.45 -3.25 -21.18
C SER A 26 1.48 -2.43 -20.41
N TYR A 27 1.05 -1.78 -19.33
CA TYR A 27 1.93 -1.09 -18.39
C TYR A 27 2.38 -2.01 -17.24
N ALA A 28 1.49 -2.89 -16.78
CA ALA A 28 1.75 -3.85 -15.72
C ALA A 28 0.77 -5.04 -15.81
N VAL A 29 1.04 -6.07 -15.01
CA VAL A 29 0.15 -7.20 -14.74
C VAL A 29 -0.25 -7.16 -13.27
N VAL A 30 -1.53 -7.33 -12.97
CA VAL A 30 -2.01 -7.49 -11.59
C VAL A 30 -1.74 -8.93 -11.17
N ALA A 31 -0.73 -9.14 -10.31
CA ALA A 31 -0.34 -10.46 -9.84
C ALA A 31 -1.26 -11.00 -8.73
N GLY A 32 -1.84 -10.12 -7.92
CA GLY A 32 -2.78 -10.46 -6.87
C GLY A 32 -3.48 -9.21 -6.34
N ILE A 33 -4.67 -9.37 -5.77
CA ILE A 33 -5.43 -8.32 -5.10
C ILE A 33 -6.10 -8.91 -3.87
N LYS A 34 -6.00 -8.20 -2.75
CA LYS A 34 -6.65 -8.60 -1.50
C LYS A 34 -7.08 -7.37 -0.72
N CYS A 35 -8.27 -7.46 -0.13
CA CYS A 35 -8.82 -6.43 0.75
C CYS A 35 -9.34 -7.09 2.02
N VAL A 36 -9.08 -6.47 3.17
CA VAL A 36 -9.60 -6.87 4.48
C VAL A 36 -10.06 -5.64 5.26
N ASN A 37 -10.75 -5.86 6.38
CA ASN A 37 -11.02 -4.82 7.37
C ASN A 37 -10.06 -4.95 8.57
N ASN A 38 -9.87 -3.87 9.33
CA ASN A 38 -9.02 -3.86 10.53
C ASN A 38 -9.56 -4.74 11.67
N GLY A 39 -10.79 -5.24 11.58
CA GLY A 39 -11.47 -5.93 12.66
C GLY A 39 -11.69 -5.04 13.88
N TYR A 40 -11.77 -5.67 15.05
CA TYR A 40 -11.79 -4.97 16.32
C TYR A 40 -10.38 -4.46 16.67
N ASN A 41 -10.26 -3.17 16.98
CA ASN A 41 -9.03 -2.57 17.48
C ASN A 41 -9.30 -1.86 18.82
N PRO A 42 -8.67 -2.27 19.93
CA PRO A 42 -8.88 -1.66 21.24
C PRO A 42 -8.47 -0.18 21.31
N GLU A 43 -7.62 0.29 20.39
CA GLU A 43 -7.19 1.69 20.31
C GLU A 43 -8.19 2.58 19.53
N GLY A 44 -9.24 1.98 18.96
CA GLY A 44 -10.31 2.66 18.24
C GLY A 44 -10.38 2.28 16.76
N ILE A 45 -11.57 2.45 16.18
CA ILE A 45 -11.88 2.03 14.79
C ILE A 45 -11.04 2.74 13.73
N SER A 46 -10.60 3.98 14.01
CA SER A 46 -9.80 4.80 13.11
C SER A 46 -8.30 4.54 13.21
N VAL A 47 -7.85 3.72 14.17
CA VAL A 47 -6.43 3.40 14.34
C VAL A 47 -6.08 2.22 13.44
N PRO A 48 -5.11 2.37 12.52
CA PRO A 48 -4.72 1.27 11.64
C PRO A 48 -4.09 0.12 12.43
N SER A 49 -4.35 -1.11 11.98
CA SER A 49 -3.79 -2.32 12.59
C SER A 49 -2.58 -2.82 11.80
N VAL A 50 -1.41 -2.80 12.43
CA VAL A 50 -0.16 -3.34 11.84
C VAL A 50 -0.34 -4.82 11.52
N GLU A 51 -0.91 -5.59 12.45
CA GLU A 51 -1.13 -7.03 12.29
C GLU A 51 -2.00 -7.35 11.06
N MET A 52 -3.12 -6.64 10.90
CA MET A 52 -4.01 -6.87 9.76
C MET A 52 -3.38 -6.47 8.44
N GLN A 53 -2.59 -5.39 8.40
CA GLN A 53 -1.85 -5.00 7.21
C GLN A 53 -0.77 -6.03 6.86
N THR A 54 0.08 -6.41 7.81
CA THR A 54 1.11 -7.44 7.65
C THR A 54 0.51 -8.73 7.10
N ARG A 55 -0.55 -9.22 7.73
CA ARG A 55 -1.24 -10.46 7.33
C ARG A 55 -1.78 -10.37 5.91
N THR A 56 -2.47 -9.29 5.57
CA THR A 56 -3.07 -9.11 4.24
C THR A 56 -2.02 -9.11 3.14
N ILE A 57 -0.91 -8.41 3.38
CA ILE A 57 0.21 -8.37 2.44
C ILE A 57 0.84 -9.77 2.32
N GLN A 58 1.11 -10.48 3.42
CA GLN A 58 1.67 -11.83 3.35
C GLN A 58 0.76 -12.79 2.57
N GLU A 59 -0.54 -12.75 2.82
CA GLU A 59 -1.50 -13.62 2.17
C GLU A 59 -1.59 -13.35 0.65
N VAL A 60 -1.66 -12.07 0.22
CA VAL A 60 -1.74 -11.76 -1.22
C VAL A 60 -0.47 -12.15 -1.98
N TYR A 61 0.71 -11.98 -1.38
CA TYR A 61 1.98 -12.39 -1.99
C TYR A 61 2.11 -13.92 -2.06
N SER A 62 1.67 -14.62 -1.01
CA SER A 62 1.61 -16.08 -0.99
C SER A 62 0.66 -16.62 -2.06
N GLU A 63 -0.56 -16.08 -2.16
CA GLU A 63 -1.55 -16.46 -3.17
C GLU A 63 -1.09 -16.15 -4.60
N ALA A 64 -0.39 -15.04 -4.79
CA ALA A 64 0.19 -14.67 -6.08
C ALA A 64 1.45 -15.48 -6.45
N GLY A 65 2.03 -16.23 -5.50
CA GLY A 65 3.29 -16.95 -5.71
C GLY A 65 4.49 -16.02 -5.98
N VAL A 66 4.45 -14.78 -5.46
CA VAL A 66 5.52 -13.78 -5.65
C VAL A 66 6.30 -13.65 -4.36
N SER A 67 7.63 -13.64 -4.44
CA SER A 67 8.46 -13.45 -3.26
C SER A 67 8.47 -11.98 -2.84
N PRO A 68 8.22 -11.65 -1.56
CA PRO A 68 8.37 -10.28 -1.05
C PRO A 68 9.76 -9.69 -1.28
N LEU A 69 10.80 -10.53 -1.43
CA LEU A 69 12.17 -10.08 -1.70
C LEU A 69 12.39 -9.57 -3.13
N GLU A 70 11.50 -9.89 -4.06
CA GLU A 70 11.56 -9.42 -5.46
C GLU A 70 11.02 -8.00 -5.62
N VAL A 71 10.26 -7.51 -4.63
CA VAL A 71 9.69 -6.16 -4.64
C VAL A 71 10.80 -5.13 -4.54
N ARG A 72 10.81 -4.16 -5.45
CA ARG A 72 11.78 -3.04 -5.43
C ARG A 72 11.17 -1.76 -4.87
N TYR A 73 9.87 -1.58 -5.03
CA TYR A 73 9.15 -0.37 -4.68
C TYR A 73 7.79 -0.69 -4.07
N VAL A 74 7.41 0.04 -3.02
CA VAL A 74 6.06 0.06 -2.48
C VAL A 74 5.53 1.50 -2.49
N GLU A 75 4.41 1.70 -3.15
CA GLU A 75 3.60 2.93 -3.06
C GLU A 75 2.74 2.83 -1.80
N THR A 76 2.98 3.68 -0.80
CA THR A 76 2.25 3.65 0.48
C THR A 76 1.02 4.53 0.47
N HIS A 77 0.09 4.22 1.39
CA HIS A 77 -0.98 5.12 1.75
C HIS A 77 -0.41 6.46 2.22
N GLY A 78 0.58 6.47 3.12
CA GLY A 78 1.49 7.61 3.33
C GLY A 78 0.76 8.94 3.52
N THR A 79 -0.13 9.00 4.51
CA THR A 79 -1.01 10.16 4.71
C THR A 79 -0.35 11.30 5.47
N GLY A 80 0.88 11.15 5.95
CA GLY A 80 1.51 12.17 6.78
C GLY A 80 0.93 12.19 8.19
N THR A 81 0.35 11.09 8.67
CA THR A 81 -0.25 11.03 10.00
C THR A 81 0.74 10.47 11.02
N LYS A 82 0.79 11.08 12.22
CA LYS A 82 1.73 10.66 13.29
C LYS A 82 1.55 9.21 13.75
N VAL A 83 0.34 8.66 13.61
CA VAL A 83 0.01 7.30 14.04
C VAL A 83 -0.02 6.33 12.87
N GLY A 84 -0.58 6.74 11.73
CA GLY A 84 -0.76 5.85 10.58
C GLY A 84 0.56 5.50 9.91
N ASP A 85 1.40 6.50 9.61
CA ASP A 85 2.62 6.28 8.85
C ASP A 85 3.60 5.32 9.56
N PRO A 86 3.90 5.47 10.88
CA PRO A 86 4.77 4.51 11.54
C PRO A 86 4.22 3.07 11.53
N ARG A 87 2.89 2.92 11.65
CA ARG A 87 2.24 1.60 11.64
C ARG A 87 2.30 0.94 10.27
N GLU A 88 2.07 1.71 9.21
CA GLU A 88 2.21 1.25 7.83
C GLU A 88 3.66 0.80 7.54
N ILE A 89 4.65 1.60 7.92
CA ILE A 89 6.06 1.26 7.72
C ILE A 89 6.46 0.02 8.54
N MET A 90 5.96 -0.14 9.77
CA MET A 90 6.18 -1.35 10.57
C MET A 90 5.63 -2.61 9.88
N ALA A 91 4.45 -2.53 9.26
CA ALA A 91 3.89 -3.65 8.52
C ALA A 91 4.75 -4.00 7.30
N LEU A 92 5.20 -2.99 6.55
CA LEU A 92 6.10 -3.21 5.41
C LEU A 92 7.43 -3.83 5.82
N ASP A 93 8.02 -3.37 6.92
CA ASP A 93 9.28 -3.91 7.43
C ASP A 93 9.15 -5.40 7.76
N GLN A 94 8.07 -5.79 8.45
CA GLN A 94 7.79 -7.18 8.81
C GLN A 94 7.64 -8.11 7.60
N VAL A 95 7.15 -7.60 6.46
CA VAL A 95 6.90 -8.42 5.26
C VAL A 95 8.05 -8.39 4.27
N PHE A 96 8.61 -7.22 4.00
CA PHE A 96 9.51 -7.02 2.86
C PHE A 96 10.99 -6.95 3.23
N CYS A 97 11.35 -6.60 4.47
CA CYS A 97 12.73 -6.31 4.83
C CYS A 97 13.50 -7.51 5.40
N LYS A 98 12.82 -8.54 5.93
CA LYS A 98 13.50 -9.70 6.51
C LYS A 98 14.30 -10.47 5.46
N GLY A 99 15.63 -10.51 5.61
CA GLY A 99 16.54 -11.21 4.69
C GLY A 99 16.82 -10.48 3.38
N ARG A 100 16.37 -9.23 3.27
CA ARG A 100 16.62 -8.36 2.11
C ARG A 100 18.05 -7.80 2.16
N LYS A 101 18.74 -7.81 1.01
CA LYS A 101 20.12 -7.31 0.86
C LYS A 101 20.20 -5.87 0.37
N GLU A 102 19.25 -5.49 -0.49
CA GLU A 102 19.15 -4.16 -1.09
C GLU A 102 17.96 -3.41 -0.50
N PRO A 103 18.05 -2.09 -0.26
CA PRO A 103 16.93 -1.32 0.31
C PRO A 103 15.61 -1.54 -0.45
N LEU A 104 14.51 -1.54 0.29
CA LEU A 104 13.19 -1.37 -0.28
C LEU A 104 12.95 0.12 -0.52
N PHE A 105 12.63 0.53 -1.74
CA PHE A 105 12.20 1.90 -1.99
C PHE A 105 10.73 2.06 -1.61
N VAL A 106 10.43 3.13 -0.89
CA VAL A 106 9.08 3.46 -0.42
C VAL A 106 8.79 4.90 -0.79
N GLY A 107 7.60 5.16 -1.33
CA GLY A 107 7.17 6.50 -1.69
C GLY A 107 5.66 6.67 -1.57
N SER A 108 5.21 7.92 -1.61
CA SER A 108 3.78 8.24 -1.67
C SER A 108 3.54 9.48 -2.52
N VAL A 109 2.72 9.34 -3.55
CA VAL A 109 2.30 10.42 -4.45
C VAL A 109 1.54 11.52 -3.70
N LYS A 110 0.94 11.21 -2.54
CA LYS A 110 0.21 12.19 -1.72
C LYS A 110 1.10 13.33 -1.21
N SER A 111 2.40 13.09 -1.08
CA SER A 111 3.37 14.14 -0.75
C SER A 111 3.52 15.19 -1.85
N ASN A 112 3.21 14.84 -3.10
CA ASN A 112 3.31 15.74 -4.26
C ASN A 112 1.99 16.46 -4.57
N MET A 113 0.85 15.79 -4.36
CA MET A 113 -0.45 16.28 -4.84
C MET A 113 -1.59 16.27 -3.81
N GLY A 114 -1.31 15.92 -2.56
CA GLY A 114 -2.34 15.72 -1.53
C GLY A 114 -3.12 14.41 -1.67
N HIS A 115 -4.05 14.19 -0.77
CA HIS A 115 -4.90 13.01 -0.69
C HIS A 115 -6.23 13.24 -1.41
N SER A 116 -6.40 12.55 -2.54
CA SER A 116 -7.63 12.58 -3.36
C SER A 116 -8.75 11.66 -2.84
N GLU A 117 -8.73 11.37 -1.53
CA GLU A 117 -9.70 10.52 -0.84
C GLU A 117 -9.98 9.19 -1.58
N THR A 118 -11.17 9.03 -2.14
CA THR A 118 -11.61 7.83 -2.87
C THR A 118 -10.82 7.57 -4.16
N ALA A 119 -10.19 8.59 -4.73
CA ALA A 119 -9.35 8.48 -5.91
C ALA A 119 -7.86 8.26 -5.56
N SER A 120 -7.53 7.92 -4.31
CA SER A 120 -6.14 7.76 -3.85
C SER A 120 -5.47 6.43 -4.21
N GLY A 121 -6.26 5.43 -4.62
CA GLY A 121 -5.77 4.14 -5.10
C GLY A 121 -5.39 3.11 -4.01
N ASN A 122 -5.46 3.49 -2.73
CA ASN A 122 -5.13 2.63 -1.58
C ASN A 122 -6.32 2.46 -0.63
#